data_AF-A0A452Y0I0-F1
#
_entry.id   AF-A0A452Y0I0-F1
#
_cell.length_a   1.000
_cell.length_b   1.000
_cell.length_c   1.000
_cell.angle_alpha   90.00
_cell.angle_beta   90.00
_cell.angle_gamma   90.00
#
_symmetry.space_group_name_H-M   'P 1'
#
loop_
_entity.id
_entity.type
_entity.pdbx_description
1 polymer ?
#
loop_
_entity_poly.entity_id
_entity_poly.type
_entity_poly.pdbx_seq_one_letter_code
_entity_poly.pdbx_strand_id
1 'polypeptide(L)'
;MINVSLSMFYSLIFTSLKSLSCVFQVMDLIEDHGLAVVAGSCSKLQELRVFPSDPFGAGQVLLTERGLVDVSASCPMLESVLYFCGQMTNEALITIAKNRPNFTCFRLCILEPRTPDYVTRESLDAGFSAIVESCKGLRRLSVSGLLTDLVFKSIGANGNCLEMLSIAFAGNSDLGLHYILSGCKTLKKLEIRDCPFGNKPLLANAAKLETMRSLWMSSCSLTLGACRQLAEKMPRLTVEIMNDPGRTCPVESLPDDSPVETLYVYRTIAGPRSDTPDYVQIV
;
A
#
# COMPACT_ATOMS: atom_id res chain seq x y z
N MET A 1 -46.00 -7.06 10.93
CA MET A 1 -44.69 -6.51 10.52
C MET A 1 -43.64 -7.12 11.41
N ILE A 2 -42.89 -8.10 10.91
CA ILE A 2 -41.76 -8.66 11.67
C ILE A 2 -40.62 -7.66 11.53
N ASN A 3 -40.31 -6.96 12.61
CA ASN A 3 -39.15 -6.08 12.68
C ASN A 3 -37.91 -6.98 12.88
N VAL A 4 -37.45 -7.59 11.78
CA VAL A 4 -36.17 -8.32 11.76
C VAL A 4 -35.09 -7.24 11.81
N SER A 5 -34.44 -7.06 12.96
CA SER A 5 -33.29 -6.15 13.05
C SER A 5 -32.23 -6.56 12.02
N LEU A 6 -31.48 -5.59 11.48
CA LEU A 6 -30.32 -5.88 10.63
C LEU A 6 -29.39 -6.94 11.26
N SER A 7 -29.29 -6.97 12.59
CA SER A 7 -28.55 -7.99 13.34
C SER A 7 -29.11 -9.41 13.19
N MET A 8 -30.43 -9.61 13.08
CA MET A 8 -31.01 -10.91 12.77
C MET A 8 -30.78 -11.30 11.31
N PHE A 9 -30.74 -10.33 10.38
CA PHE A 9 -30.43 -10.59 8.97
C PHE A 9 -28.97 -11.02 8.78
N TYR A 10 -28.03 -10.31 9.43
CA TYR A 10 -26.63 -10.70 9.47
C TYR A 10 -26.41 -12.02 10.20
N SER A 11 -27.08 -12.23 11.34
CA SER A 11 -27.03 -13.50 12.05
C SER A 11 -27.52 -14.64 11.16
N LEU A 12 -28.65 -14.52 10.44
CA LEU A 12 -29.14 -15.59 9.56
C LEU A 12 -28.20 -15.89 8.38
N ILE A 13 -27.63 -14.86 7.74
CA ILE A 13 -26.71 -15.04 6.62
C ILE A 13 -25.39 -15.67 7.12
N PHE A 14 -24.84 -15.18 8.24
CA PHE A 14 -23.50 -15.55 8.70
C PHE A 14 -23.44 -16.74 9.69
N THR A 15 -24.53 -17.10 10.39
CA THR A 15 -24.55 -18.32 11.23
C THR A 15 -24.65 -19.61 10.40
N SER A 16 -25.18 -19.53 9.17
CA SER A 16 -25.14 -20.63 8.19
C SER A 16 -23.73 -20.84 7.59
N LEU A 17 -22.83 -19.86 7.78
CA LEU A 17 -21.52 -19.79 7.15
C LEU A 17 -20.39 -20.43 8.00
N LYS A 18 -20.72 -21.45 8.80
CA LYS A 18 -19.73 -22.27 9.53
C LYS A 18 -18.68 -22.94 8.61
N SER A 19 -18.89 -22.89 7.29
CA SER A 19 -17.97 -23.40 6.27
C SER A 19 -17.44 -22.30 5.33
N LEU A 20 -17.48 -21.01 5.72
CA LEU A 20 -16.89 -19.96 4.89
C LEU A 20 -15.48 -20.38 4.48
N SER A 21 -15.26 -20.29 3.18
CA SER A 21 -13.97 -20.46 2.52
C SER A 21 -12.89 -19.72 3.30
N CYS A 22 -11.64 -20.20 3.23
CA CYS A 22 -10.48 -19.51 3.80
C CYS A 22 -10.40 -18.02 3.42
N VAL A 23 -11.07 -17.61 2.34
CA VAL A 23 -11.18 -16.24 1.85
C VAL A 23 -12.61 -15.72 2.02
N PHE A 24 -12.75 -14.54 2.62
CA PHE A 24 -14.00 -13.78 2.72
C PHE A 24 -13.84 -12.40 2.09
N GLN A 25 -14.74 -12.06 1.16
CA GLN A 25 -14.74 -10.80 0.44
C GLN A 25 -16.11 -10.14 0.56
N VAL A 26 -16.14 -8.86 0.92
CA VAL A 26 -17.38 -8.13 1.20
C VAL A 26 -17.22 -6.64 0.93
N MET A 27 -18.34 -5.93 0.82
CA MET A 27 -18.36 -4.46 0.80
C MET A 27 -18.38 -3.92 2.24
N ASP A 28 -17.92 -2.69 2.43
CA ASP A 28 -17.93 -1.96 3.71
C ASP A 28 -19.32 -1.77 4.34
N LEU A 29 -20.40 -1.95 3.56
CA LEU A 29 -21.78 -2.07 4.04
C LEU A 29 -21.98 -3.18 5.09
N ILE A 30 -21.04 -4.11 5.25
CA ILE A 30 -21.03 -5.08 6.36
C ILE A 30 -20.94 -4.40 7.72
N GLU A 31 -20.33 -3.22 7.78
CA GLU A 31 -20.07 -2.44 9.00
C GLU A 31 -19.26 -3.22 10.05
N ASP A 32 -18.92 -2.55 11.16
CA ASP A 32 -18.19 -3.20 12.26
C ASP A 32 -19.02 -4.33 12.89
N HIS A 33 -20.35 -4.15 12.96
CA HIS A 33 -21.24 -5.16 13.55
C HIS A 33 -21.23 -6.48 12.76
N GLY A 34 -21.27 -6.42 11.43
CA GLY A 34 -21.18 -7.62 10.61
C GLY A 34 -19.81 -8.29 10.73
N LEU A 35 -18.72 -7.51 10.81
CA LEU A 35 -17.38 -8.07 11.05
C LEU A 35 -17.24 -8.72 12.43
N ALA A 36 -17.88 -8.18 13.47
CA ALA A 36 -17.93 -8.83 14.78
C ALA A 36 -18.66 -10.19 14.73
N VAL A 37 -19.74 -10.30 13.94
CA VAL A 37 -20.43 -11.58 13.71
C VAL A 37 -19.53 -12.57 12.95
N VAL A 38 -18.80 -12.09 11.92
CA VAL A 38 -17.81 -12.90 11.19
C VAL A 38 -16.71 -13.40 12.13
N ALA A 39 -16.16 -12.51 12.95
CA ALA A 39 -15.13 -12.82 13.95
C ALA A 39 -15.58 -13.92 14.92
N GLY A 40 -16.84 -13.88 15.38
CA GLY A 40 -17.41 -14.90 16.26
C GLY A 40 -17.77 -16.23 15.57
N SER A 41 -17.91 -16.25 14.25
CA SER A 41 -18.42 -17.40 13.50
C SER A 41 -17.37 -18.13 12.66
N CYS A 42 -16.30 -17.45 12.24
CA CYS A 42 -15.39 -17.90 11.19
C CYS A 42 -13.95 -18.12 11.68
N SER A 43 -13.73 -19.04 12.61
CA SER A 43 -12.40 -19.30 13.21
C SER A 43 -11.31 -19.79 12.22
N LYS A 44 -11.72 -20.27 11.04
CA LYS A 44 -10.82 -20.73 9.96
C LYS A 44 -10.54 -19.67 8.89
N LEU A 45 -10.99 -18.42 9.09
CA LEU A 45 -10.76 -17.35 8.14
C LEU A 45 -9.25 -17.07 7.99
N GLN A 46 -8.75 -17.10 6.75
CA GLN A 46 -7.34 -16.84 6.40
C GLN A 46 -7.16 -15.50 5.70
N GLU A 47 -8.15 -15.08 4.90
CA GLU A 47 -8.10 -13.85 4.13
C GLU A 47 -9.40 -13.06 4.26
N LEU A 48 -9.28 -11.79 4.65
CA LEU A 48 -10.37 -10.83 4.65
C LEU A 48 -10.11 -9.74 3.60
N ARG A 49 -11.09 -9.49 2.73
CA ARG A 49 -11.09 -8.32 1.85
C ARG A 49 -12.38 -7.53 2.03
N VAL A 50 -12.27 -6.28 2.47
CA VAL A 50 -13.40 -5.35 2.57
C VAL A 50 -13.21 -4.22 1.59
N PHE A 51 -14.14 -4.08 0.64
CA PHE A 51 -14.09 -3.09 -0.43
C PHE A 51 -15.03 -1.91 -0.16
N PRO A 52 -14.69 -0.70 -0.60
CA PRO A 52 -15.56 0.46 -0.41
C PRO A 52 -16.79 0.36 -1.32
N SER A 53 -18.00 0.58 -0.80
CA SER A 53 -19.23 0.61 -1.61
C SER A 53 -19.31 1.81 -2.54
N ASP A 54 -18.74 2.92 -2.08
CA ASP A 54 -18.70 4.17 -2.82
C ASP A 54 -17.32 4.83 -2.64
N PRO A 55 -16.31 4.45 -3.45
CA PRO A 55 -14.95 4.95 -3.31
C PRO A 55 -14.79 6.44 -3.67
N PHE A 56 -15.80 7.04 -4.32
CA PHE A 56 -15.73 8.42 -4.84
C PHE A 56 -16.85 9.34 -4.33
N GLY A 57 -17.87 8.80 -3.64
CA GLY A 57 -19.01 9.59 -3.21
C GLY A 57 -18.88 10.16 -1.81
N ALA A 58 -19.78 11.10 -1.53
CA ALA A 58 -19.86 11.85 -0.26
C ALA A 58 -20.50 11.05 0.90
N GLY A 59 -20.70 9.74 0.72
CA GLY A 59 -21.29 8.87 1.74
C GLY A 59 -20.36 8.67 2.93
N GLN A 60 -20.92 8.66 4.14
CA GLN A 60 -20.13 8.31 5.33
C GLN A 60 -19.77 6.82 5.29
N VAL A 61 -18.48 6.53 5.24
CA VAL A 61 -17.97 5.16 5.45
C VAL A 61 -18.11 4.84 6.94
N LEU A 62 -19.10 4.02 7.27
CA LEU A 62 -19.41 3.62 8.64
C LEU A 62 -18.42 2.57 9.19
N LEU A 63 -17.63 1.96 8.32
CA LEU A 63 -16.66 0.93 8.69
C LEU A 63 -15.41 1.56 9.31
N THR A 64 -15.08 1.13 10.53
CA THR A 64 -13.97 1.69 11.31
C THR A 64 -12.85 0.67 11.53
N GLU A 65 -11.85 1.03 12.33
CA GLU A 65 -10.80 0.12 12.77
C GLU A 65 -11.31 -1.03 13.63
N ARG A 66 -12.46 -0.87 14.30
CA ARG A 66 -13.00 -1.85 15.26
C ARG A 66 -13.29 -3.19 14.61
N GLY A 67 -13.92 -3.21 13.44
CA GLY A 67 -14.21 -4.45 12.74
C GLY A 67 -12.94 -5.26 12.41
N LEU A 68 -11.84 -4.58 12.03
CA LEU A 68 -10.57 -5.24 11.78
C LEU A 68 -9.89 -5.71 13.08
N VAL A 69 -10.00 -4.95 14.17
CA VAL A 69 -9.52 -5.36 15.49
C VAL A 69 -10.23 -6.64 15.96
N ASP A 70 -11.55 -6.71 15.87
CA ASP A 70 -12.36 -7.87 16.29
C ASP A 70 -12.00 -9.14 15.49
N VAL A 71 -11.89 -9.00 14.17
CA VAL A 71 -11.47 -10.10 13.29
C VAL A 71 -10.04 -10.53 13.59
N SER A 72 -9.12 -9.58 13.78
CA SER A 72 -7.74 -9.89 14.15
C SER A 72 -7.64 -10.63 15.48
N ALA A 73 -8.50 -10.36 16.45
CA ALA A 73 -8.49 -11.04 17.73
C ALA A 73 -9.02 -12.47 17.59
N SER A 74 -10.14 -12.64 16.90
CA SER A 74 -10.94 -13.89 16.94
C SER A 74 -10.58 -14.92 15.87
N CYS A 75 -9.91 -14.52 14.78
CA CYS A 75 -9.57 -15.41 13.66
C CYS A 75 -8.08 -15.79 13.70
N PRO A 76 -7.67 -16.91 14.32
CA PRO A 76 -6.25 -17.28 14.52
C PRO A 76 -5.52 -17.65 13.22
N MET A 77 -6.25 -18.03 12.17
CA MET A 77 -5.66 -18.38 10.88
C MET A 77 -5.53 -17.19 9.92
N LEU A 78 -5.97 -15.99 10.33
CA LEU A 78 -5.95 -14.81 9.49
C LEU A 78 -4.51 -14.42 9.18
N GLU A 79 -4.17 -14.36 7.90
CA GLU A 79 -2.81 -14.07 7.40
C GLU A 79 -2.79 -13.08 6.22
N SER A 80 -3.95 -12.77 5.63
CA SER A 80 -4.09 -11.80 4.55
C SER A 80 -5.24 -10.83 4.80
N VAL A 81 -4.97 -9.53 4.68
CA VAL A 81 -5.98 -8.48 4.77
C VAL A 81 -5.85 -7.48 3.63
N LEU A 82 -6.99 -7.13 3.05
CA LEU A 82 -7.22 -5.89 2.31
C LEU A 82 -8.40 -5.16 2.95
N TYR A 83 -8.16 -3.99 3.52
CA TYR A 83 -9.18 -3.27 4.29
C TYR A 83 -9.27 -1.82 3.83
N PHE A 84 -10.46 -1.41 3.39
CA PHE A 84 -10.77 -0.02 3.12
C PHE A 84 -11.65 0.51 4.25
N CYS A 85 -11.30 1.67 4.82
CA CYS A 85 -12.06 2.27 5.93
C CYS A 85 -11.97 3.80 5.95
N GLY A 86 -12.82 4.43 6.75
CA GLY A 86 -12.85 5.89 6.90
C GLY A 86 -11.87 6.45 7.93
N GLN A 87 -11.45 5.63 8.91
CA GLN A 87 -10.60 6.05 10.02
C GLN A 87 -9.70 4.91 10.52
N MET A 88 -8.64 5.26 11.27
CA MET A 88 -7.72 4.32 11.91
C MET A 88 -7.02 4.97 13.11
N THR A 89 -6.49 4.15 14.02
CA THR A 89 -5.60 4.59 15.11
C THR A 89 -4.32 3.75 15.17
N ASN A 90 -3.27 4.32 15.77
CA ASN A 90 -2.06 3.60 16.12
C ASN A 90 -2.36 2.46 17.10
N GLU A 91 -3.24 2.69 18.08
CA GLU A 91 -3.64 1.66 19.06
C GLU A 91 -4.24 0.43 18.37
N ALA A 92 -5.14 0.64 17.41
CA ALA A 92 -5.75 -0.44 16.66
C ALA A 92 -4.71 -1.22 15.84
N LEU A 93 -3.83 -0.54 15.10
CA LEU A 93 -2.75 -1.17 14.34
C LEU A 93 -1.79 -1.97 15.24
N ILE A 94 -1.42 -1.43 16.40
CA ILE A 94 -0.59 -2.12 17.40
C ILE A 94 -1.31 -3.36 17.93
N THR A 95 -2.61 -3.26 18.21
CA THR A 95 -3.43 -4.37 18.70
C THR A 95 -3.52 -5.47 17.64
N ILE A 96 -3.79 -5.10 16.38
CA ILE A 96 -3.83 -6.02 15.25
C ILE A 96 -2.49 -6.74 15.07
N ALA A 97 -1.37 -6.01 15.14
CA ALA A 97 -0.03 -6.57 15.04
C ALA A 97 0.27 -7.60 16.15
N LYS A 98 -0.14 -7.29 17.39
CA LYS A 98 0.01 -8.19 18.54
C LYS A 98 -0.86 -9.43 18.41
N ASN A 99 -2.10 -9.26 17.95
CA ASN A 99 -3.02 -10.37 17.77
C ASN A 99 -2.50 -11.33 16.71
N ARG A 100 -2.06 -10.82 15.54
CA ARG A 100 -1.71 -11.60 14.35
C ARG A 100 -0.27 -11.35 13.88
N PRO A 101 0.74 -11.90 14.56
CA PRO A 101 2.14 -11.83 14.10
C PRO A 101 2.43 -12.69 12.86
N ASN A 102 1.46 -13.49 12.40
CA ASN A 102 1.55 -14.39 11.26
C ASN A 102 1.12 -13.75 9.92
N PHE A 103 0.80 -12.45 9.87
CA PHE A 103 0.42 -11.80 8.62
C PHE A 103 1.51 -11.94 7.55
N THR A 104 1.09 -12.37 6.36
CA THR A 104 1.92 -12.41 5.14
C THR A 104 1.52 -11.31 4.15
N CYS A 105 0.28 -10.82 4.22
CA CYS A 105 -0.21 -9.70 3.42
C CYS A 105 -1.06 -8.76 4.29
N PHE A 106 -0.64 -7.49 4.41
CA PHE A 106 -1.37 -6.48 5.15
C PHE A 106 -1.54 -5.23 4.29
N ARG A 107 -2.75 -4.99 3.80
CA ARG A 107 -3.05 -3.85 2.92
C ARG A 107 -4.17 -3.03 3.54
N LEU A 108 -3.82 -1.85 4.05
CA LEU A 108 -4.77 -0.90 4.58
C LEU A 108 -4.89 0.30 3.64
N CYS A 109 -6.12 0.72 3.37
CA CYS A 109 -6.43 1.93 2.61
C CYS A 109 -7.44 2.77 3.39
N ILE A 110 -6.97 3.82 4.03
CA ILE A 110 -7.82 4.88 4.57
C ILE A 110 -8.22 5.76 3.38
N LEU A 111 -9.53 5.94 3.17
CA LEU A 111 -10.06 6.52 1.94
C LEU A 111 -9.63 7.97 1.74
N GLU A 112 -9.64 8.77 2.81
CA GLU A 112 -9.17 10.14 2.76
C GLU A 112 -7.62 10.18 2.85
N PRO A 113 -6.93 10.84 1.91
CA PRO A 113 -5.47 10.98 1.96
C PRO A 113 -5.00 11.69 3.23
N ARG A 114 -3.83 11.27 3.76
CA ARG A 114 -3.17 11.91 4.91
C ARG A 114 -4.05 11.99 6.17
N THR A 115 -5.05 11.13 6.33
CA THR A 115 -5.84 11.03 7.57
C THR A 115 -4.95 10.62 8.75
N PRO A 116 -4.86 11.44 9.82
CA PRO A 116 -4.09 11.08 11.00
C PRO A 116 -4.83 10.03 11.83
N ASP A 117 -4.16 9.56 12.90
CA ASP A 117 -4.86 8.92 14.01
C ASP A 117 -6.02 9.81 14.45
N TYR A 118 -7.26 9.31 14.36
CA TYR A 118 -8.43 10.16 14.61
C TYR A 118 -8.57 10.56 16.09
N VAL A 119 -7.93 9.81 17.00
CA VAL A 119 -7.92 10.06 18.45
C VAL A 119 -6.77 10.98 18.82
N THR A 120 -5.53 10.61 18.49
CA THR A 120 -4.33 11.36 18.94
C THR A 120 -3.96 12.51 18.00
N ARG A 121 -4.47 12.51 16.77
CA ARG A 121 -4.09 13.42 15.67
C ARG A 121 -2.63 13.30 15.22
N GLU A 122 -1.94 12.25 15.65
CA GLU A 122 -0.57 11.95 15.25
C GLU A 122 -0.52 11.20 13.91
N SER A 123 0.68 11.03 13.37
CA SER A 123 0.91 10.11 12.26
C SER A 123 0.67 8.66 12.69
N LEU A 124 0.34 7.80 11.73
CA LEU A 124 0.16 6.35 11.94
C LEU A 124 1.50 5.58 11.93
N ASP A 125 2.62 6.29 12.12
CA ASP A 125 3.97 5.71 12.02
C ASP A 125 4.17 4.59 13.04
N ALA A 126 3.73 4.80 14.29
CA ALA A 126 3.89 3.81 15.36
C ALA A 126 3.08 2.53 15.09
N GLY A 127 1.86 2.67 14.56
CA GLY A 127 0.97 1.59 14.20
C GLY A 127 1.55 0.70 13.10
N PHE A 128 1.96 1.29 11.98
CA PHE A 128 2.58 0.54 10.90
C PHE A 128 3.96 -0.01 11.27
N SER A 129 4.73 0.70 12.11
CA SER A 129 5.98 0.17 12.68
C SER A 129 5.73 -1.12 13.48
N ALA A 130 4.70 -1.13 14.33
CA ALA A 130 4.32 -2.33 15.07
C ALA A 130 3.93 -3.51 14.17
N ILE A 131 3.24 -3.24 13.04
CA ILE A 131 2.89 -4.27 12.05
C ILE A 131 4.16 -4.90 11.46
N VAL A 132 5.11 -4.11 10.95
CA VAL A 132 6.35 -4.67 10.35
C VAL A 132 7.30 -5.25 11.38
N GLU A 133 7.27 -4.75 12.61
CA GLU A 133 8.07 -5.26 13.73
C GLU A 133 7.55 -6.61 14.22
N SER A 134 6.22 -6.80 14.28
CA SER A 134 5.63 -8.04 14.78
C SER A 134 5.51 -9.11 13.68
N CYS A 135 5.12 -8.72 12.47
CA CYS A 135 4.81 -9.62 11.36
C CYS A 135 6.06 -9.94 10.53
N LYS A 136 6.98 -10.74 11.08
CA LYS A 136 8.28 -11.01 10.42
C LYS A 136 8.16 -11.76 9.09
N GLY A 137 7.04 -12.43 8.83
CA GLY A 137 6.73 -13.11 7.58
C GLY A 137 6.04 -12.23 6.52
N LEU A 138 5.89 -10.92 6.76
CA LEU A 138 5.14 -10.03 5.89
C LEU A 138 5.81 -9.87 4.51
N ARG A 139 5.09 -10.27 3.45
CA ARG A 139 5.55 -10.22 2.05
C ARG A 139 4.91 -9.07 1.26
N ARG A 140 3.70 -8.65 1.62
CA ARG A 140 3.00 -7.56 0.94
C ARG A 140 2.44 -6.56 1.93
N LEU A 141 2.76 -5.28 1.71
CA LEU A 141 2.32 -4.17 2.54
C LEU A 141 1.75 -3.05 1.66
N SER A 142 0.61 -2.50 2.05
CA SER A 142 0.12 -1.21 1.55
C SER A 142 -0.17 -0.31 2.74
N VAL A 143 0.38 0.91 2.69
CA VAL A 143 0.26 1.90 3.77
C VAL A 143 -0.52 3.12 3.30
N SER A 144 -1.26 3.75 4.22
CA SER A 144 -2.11 4.92 3.98
C SER A 144 -2.29 5.73 5.27
N GLY A 145 -2.88 6.92 5.18
CA GLY A 145 -3.02 7.86 6.29
C GLY A 145 -1.85 8.83 6.40
N LEU A 146 -1.81 9.61 7.48
CA LEU A 146 -0.70 10.53 7.75
C LEU A 146 0.54 9.74 8.17
N LEU A 147 1.59 9.79 7.35
CA LEU A 147 2.82 9.03 7.56
C LEU A 147 4.04 9.92 7.28
N THR A 148 5.08 9.77 8.11
CA THR A 148 6.36 10.48 7.96
C THR A 148 7.47 9.50 7.57
N ASP A 149 8.69 10.01 7.36
CA ASP A 149 9.85 9.16 7.07
C ASP A 149 10.17 8.12 8.17
N LEU A 150 9.63 8.29 9.39
CA LEU A 150 9.81 7.35 10.49
C LEU A 150 9.23 5.96 10.19
N VAL A 151 8.06 5.87 9.56
CA VAL A 151 7.49 4.57 9.19
C VAL A 151 8.40 3.85 8.19
N PHE A 152 8.97 4.57 7.23
CA PHE A 152 9.84 4.01 6.20
C PHE A 152 11.19 3.57 6.77
N LYS A 153 11.68 4.26 7.80
CA LYS A 153 12.82 3.79 8.59
C LYS A 153 12.53 2.45 9.25
N SER A 154 11.37 2.27 9.90
CA SER A 154 10.99 0.98 10.50
C SER A 154 10.78 -0.11 9.44
N ILE A 155 10.11 0.21 8.33
CA ILE A 155 9.95 -0.71 7.19
C ILE A 155 11.31 -1.17 6.65
N GLY A 156 12.25 -0.24 6.43
CA GLY A 156 13.60 -0.58 5.99
C GLY A 156 14.37 -1.46 6.99
N ALA A 157 14.19 -1.24 8.29
CA ALA A 157 14.86 -2.02 9.33
C ALA A 157 14.25 -3.42 9.55
N ASN A 158 12.92 -3.56 9.40
CA ASN A 158 12.19 -4.75 9.81
C ASN A 158 11.61 -5.58 8.66
N GLY A 159 11.41 -4.99 7.48
CA GLY A 159 10.77 -5.59 6.30
C GLY A 159 11.66 -6.58 5.53
N ASN A 160 12.34 -7.49 6.22
CA ASN A 160 13.33 -8.40 5.64
C ASN A 160 12.74 -9.44 4.66
N CYS A 161 11.43 -9.71 4.75
CA CYS A 161 10.69 -10.60 3.85
C CYS A 161 9.74 -9.85 2.91
N LEU A 162 9.74 -8.51 2.94
CA LEU A 162 8.81 -7.71 2.16
C LEU A 162 9.18 -7.78 0.66
N GLU A 163 8.24 -8.20 -0.17
CA GLU A 163 8.40 -8.38 -1.61
C GLU A 163 7.64 -7.30 -2.41
N MET A 164 6.52 -6.81 -1.88
CA MET A 164 5.71 -5.78 -2.52
C MET A 164 5.29 -4.71 -1.52
N LEU A 165 5.58 -3.45 -1.85
CA LEU A 165 5.20 -2.29 -1.06
C LEU A 165 4.48 -1.27 -1.95
N SER A 166 3.28 -0.86 -1.53
CA SER A 166 2.51 0.21 -2.17
C SER A 166 2.34 1.39 -1.20
N ILE A 167 2.64 2.59 -1.66
CA ILE A 167 2.67 3.82 -0.86
C ILE A 167 1.89 4.92 -1.61
N ALA A 168 1.01 5.62 -0.92
CA ALA A 168 0.33 6.80 -1.45
C ALA A 168 0.28 7.91 -0.41
N PHE A 169 0.52 9.16 -0.83
CA PHE A 169 0.35 10.37 0.00
C PHE A 169 1.14 10.37 1.32
N ALA A 170 2.37 9.82 1.33
CA ALA A 170 3.11 9.56 2.55
C ALA A 170 4.57 10.04 2.48
N GLY A 171 5.18 10.24 3.66
CA GLY A 171 6.56 10.71 3.79
C GLY A 171 6.69 12.22 3.78
N ASN A 172 7.86 12.70 4.20
CA ASN A 172 8.19 14.11 4.26
C ASN A 172 9.54 14.46 3.62
N SER A 173 10.36 13.47 3.26
CA SER A 173 11.59 13.72 2.48
C SER A 173 12.09 12.48 1.71
N ASP A 174 13.16 12.69 0.95
CA ASP A 174 13.95 11.66 0.27
C ASP A 174 14.44 10.52 1.18
N LEU A 175 14.55 10.76 2.50
CA LEU A 175 14.99 9.73 3.45
C LEU A 175 14.03 8.54 3.46
N GLY A 176 12.73 8.77 3.29
CA GLY A 176 11.74 7.70 3.24
C GLY A 176 12.07 6.66 2.16
N LEU A 177 12.27 7.13 0.91
CA LEU A 177 12.65 6.26 -0.20
C LEU A 177 14.04 5.63 0.01
N HIS A 178 14.99 6.37 0.59
CA HIS A 178 16.30 5.82 0.91
C HIS A 178 16.21 4.62 1.87
N TYR A 179 15.45 4.74 2.97
CA TYR A 179 15.28 3.65 3.94
C TYR A 179 14.66 2.41 3.31
N ILE A 180 13.67 2.57 2.43
CA ILE A 180 13.04 1.46 1.72
C ILE A 180 14.05 0.75 0.82
N LEU A 181 14.72 1.48 -0.06
CA LEU A 181 15.62 0.89 -1.06
C LEU A 181 16.88 0.27 -0.43
N SER A 182 17.42 0.89 0.62
CA SER A 182 18.61 0.39 1.32
C SER A 182 18.30 -0.77 2.28
N GLY A 183 17.13 -0.75 2.92
CA GLY A 183 16.77 -1.71 3.97
C GLY A 183 16.01 -2.96 3.48
N CYS A 184 15.08 -2.83 2.54
CA CYS A 184 14.20 -3.93 2.12
C CYS A 184 14.89 -4.91 1.14
N LYS A 185 15.62 -5.89 1.68
CA LYS A 185 16.47 -6.80 0.89
C LYS A 185 15.72 -7.64 -0.14
N THR A 186 14.53 -8.14 0.19
CA THR A 186 13.73 -9.02 -0.67
C THR A 186 12.79 -8.29 -1.63
N LEU A 187 12.71 -6.96 -1.55
CA LEU A 187 11.75 -6.18 -2.32
C LEU A 187 11.83 -6.48 -3.81
N LYS A 188 10.68 -6.71 -4.44
CA LYS A 188 10.51 -7.01 -5.87
C LYS A 188 9.68 -5.97 -6.58
N LYS A 189 8.67 -5.39 -5.91
CA LYS A 189 7.80 -4.37 -6.48
C LYS A 189 7.65 -3.22 -5.51
N LEU A 190 7.87 -2.00 -5.98
CA LEU A 190 7.64 -0.78 -5.23
C LEU A 190 6.76 0.13 -6.07
N GLU A 191 5.60 0.50 -5.53
CA GLU A 191 4.61 1.36 -6.18
C GLU A 191 4.39 2.59 -5.29
N ILE A 192 4.65 3.78 -5.82
CA ILE A 192 4.64 5.03 -5.06
C ILE A 192 3.81 6.07 -5.84
N ARG A 193 2.90 6.74 -5.13
CA ARG A 193 2.13 7.86 -5.67
C ARG A 193 2.12 9.05 -4.71
N ASP A 194 2.22 10.27 -5.23
CA ASP A 194 1.98 11.50 -4.47
C ASP A 194 2.86 11.64 -3.20
N CYS A 195 4.11 11.19 -3.29
CA CYS A 195 5.08 11.21 -2.20
C CYS A 195 6.22 12.21 -2.49
N PRO A 196 6.79 12.90 -1.49
CA PRO A 196 7.88 13.85 -1.66
C PRO A 196 9.24 13.12 -1.80
N PHE A 197 9.28 12.12 -2.69
CA PHE A 197 10.48 11.34 -2.99
C PHE A 197 11.02 11.75 -4.35
N GLY A 198 12.32 11.99 -4.42
CA GLY A 198 12.98 12.53 -5.59
C GLY A 198 14.29 11.84 -5.94
N ASN A 199 15.15 12.62 -6.60
CA ASN A 199 16.29 12.12 -7.38
C ASN A 199 17.35 11.41 -6.54
N LYS A 200 17.71 11.97 -5.38
CA LYS A 200 18.86 11.52 -4.58
C LYS A 200 18.77 10.04 -4.17
N PRO A 201 17.69 9.56 -3.52
CA PRO A 201 17.58 8.17 -3.10
C PRO A 201 17.46 7.20 -4.29
N LEU A 202 16.84 7.61 -5.39
CA LEU A 202 16.75 6.82 -6.62
C LEU A 202 18.14 6.52 -7.18
N LEU A 203 18.97 7.55 -7.34
CA LEU A 203 20.31 7.45 -7.91
C LEU A 203 21.32 6.80 -6.95
N ALA A 204 21.20 7.08 -5.66
CA ALA A 204 22.06 6.51 -4.62
C ALA A 204 21.85 4.99 -4.48
N ASN A 205 20.62 4.50 -4.71
CA ASN A 205 20.28 3.09 -4.60
C ASN A 205 20.06 2.42 -5.97
N ALA A 206 20.56 2.97 -7.07
CA ALA A 206 20.31 2.46 -8.44
C ALA A 206 20.55 0.95 -8.61
N ALA A 207 21.60 0.40 -7.99
CA ALA A 207 21.91 -1.04 -8.02
C ALA A 207 20.80 -1.92 -7.42
N LYS A 208 20.04 -1.40 -6.45
CA LYS A 208 18.89 -2.11 -5.85
C LYS A 208 17.83 -2.42 -6.91
N LEU A 209 17.62 -1.53 -7.87
CA LEU A 209 16.56 -1.65 -8.88
C LEU A 209 16.78 -2.87 -9.80
N GLU A 210 18.03 -3.29 -10.04
CA GLU A 210 18.33 -4.53 -10.77
C GLU A 210 17.96 -5.81 -10.01
N THR A 211 17.81 -5.73 -8.69
CA THR A 211 17.37 -6.86 -7.85
C THR A 211 15.84 -6.98 -7.80
N MET A 212 15.15 -5.90 -8.20
CA MET A 212 13.71 -5.76 -8.20
C MET A 212 13.12 -6.15 -9.56
N ARG A 213 11.83 -6.48 -9.57
CA ARG A 213 11.08 -6.64 -10.82
C ARG A 213 10.79 -5.27 -11.41
N SER A 214 10.25 -4.35 -10.60
CA SER A 214 9.90 -3.02 -11.05
C SER A 214 9.77 -2.01 -9.90
N LEU A 215 9.94 -0.75 -10.28
CA LEU A 215 9.63 0.44 -9.50
C LEU A 215 8.66 1.29 -10.32
N TRP A 216 7.54 1.68 -9.72
CA TRP A 216 6.60 2.64 -10.29
C TRP A 216 6.49 3.84 -9.35
N MET A 217 6.68 5.04 -9.87
CA MET A 217 6.57 6.30 -9.13
C MET A 217 5.75 7.28 -9.96
N SER A 218 4.70 7.86 -9.37
CA SER A 218 3.86 8.86 -10.03
C SER A 218 3.58 10.04 -9.11
N SER A 219 3.50 11.25 -9.65
CA SER A 219 3.33 12.50 -8.89
C SER A 219 4.37 12.63 -7.76
N CYS A 220 5.62 12.29 -8.06
CA CYS A 220 6.75 12.36 -7.12
C CYS A 220 7.70 13.51 -7.51
N SER A 221 8.71 13.79 -6.69
CA SER A 221 9.67 14.88 -6.90
C SER A 221 10.85 14.47 -7.80
N LEU A 222 10.55 13.78 -8.90
CA LEU A 222 11.54 13.27 -9.85
C LEU A 222 11.72 14.23 -11.03
N THR A 223 12.95 14.34 -11.51
CA THR A 223 13.27 15.12 -12.72
C THR A 223 13.73 14.24 -13.88
N LEU A 224 13.58 14.76 -15.09
CA LEU A 224 13.98 14.10 -16.33
C LEU A 224 15.48 13.78 -16.35
N GLY A 225 16.33 14.71 -15.90
CA GLY A 225 17.78 14.52 -15.82
C GLY A 225 18.18 13.37 -14.90
N ALA A 226 17.48 13.18 -13.78
CA ALA A 226 17.74 12.04 -12.91
C ALA A 226 17.32 10.71 -13.54
N CYS A 227 16.26 10.70 -14.34
CA CYS A 227 15.85 9.51 -15.09
C CYS A 227 16.88 9.14 -16.17
N ARG A 228 17.37 10.13 -16.93
CA ARG A 228 18.47 9.96 -17.90
C ARG A 228 19.74 9.45 -17.22
N GLN A 229 20.14 10.07 -16.12
CA GLN A 229 21.31 9.63 -15.35
C GLN A 229 21.17 8.21 -14.80
N LEU A 230 19.95 7.81 -14.39
CA LEU A 230 19.69 6.43 -13.98
C LEU A 230 19.88 5.45 -15.14
N ALA A 231 19.32 5.77 -16.32
CA ALA A 231 19.44 4.95 -17.52
C ALA A 231 20.91 4.78 -17.96
N GLU A 232 21.66 5.88 -18.02
CA GLU A 232 23.10 5.88 -18.32
C GLU A 232 23.91 5.03 -17.34
N LYS A 233 23.59 5.13 -16.04
CA LYS A 233 24.28 4.40 -14.97
C LYS A 233 23.95 2.90 -14.96
N MET A 234 22.74 2.52 -15.37
CA MET A 234 22.18 1.19 -15.21
C MET A 234 21.62 0.63 -16.53
N PRO A 235 22.46 0.20 -17.49
CA PRO A 235 22.03 -0.17 -18.85
C PRO A 235 21.17 -1.44 -18.94
N ARG A 236 21.02 -2.20 -17.84
CA ARG A 236 20.13 -3.37 -17.75
C ARG A 236 18.73 -3.02 -17.24
N LEU A 237 18.51 -1.75 -16.91
CA LEU A 237 17.21 -1.21 -16.56
C LEU A 237 16.62 -0.53 -17.79
N THR A 238 15.32 -0.72 -17.99
CA THR A 238 14.52 0.15 -18.84
C THR A 238 13.90 1.21 -17.95
N VAL A 239 14.07 2.47 -18.34
CA VAL A 239 13.55 3.65 -17.64
C VAL A 239 12.48 4.27 -18.54
N GLU A 240 11.21 3.98 -18.24
CA GLU A 240 10.08 4.53 -18.99
C GLU A 240 9.50 5.75 -18.28
N ILE A 241 9.36 6.84 -19.02
CA ILE A 241 8.70 8.07 -18.58
C ILE A 241 7.35 8.12 -19.28
N MET A 242 6.28 8.19 -18.51
CA MET A 242 4.91 8.32 -19.01
C MET A 242 4.40 9.70 -18.63
N ASN A 243 4.03 10.49 -19.64
CA ASN A 243 3.49 11.84 -19.46
C ASN A 243 2.05 11.91 -19.96
N ASP A 244 1.36 13.00 -19.61
CA ASP A 244 0.05 13.36 -20.13
C ASP A 244 0.01 13.27 -21.67
N PRO A 245 -0.93 12.48 -22.26
CA PRO A 245 -1.15 12.41 -23.70
C PRO A 245 -1.42 13.76 -24.37
N GLY A 246 -1.88 14.76 -23.61
CA GLY A 246 -2.10 16.13 -24.09
C GLY A 246 -0.84 16.99 -24.23
N ARG A 247 0.34 16.47 -23.85
CA ARG A 247 1.59 17.25 -23.86
C ARG A 247 2.07 17.50 -25.30
N THR A 248 2.20 18.77 -25.66
CA THR A 248 2.57 19.21 -27.02
C THR A 248 4.08 19.26 -27.28
N CYS A 249 4.92 19.34 -26.23
CA CYS A 249 6.37 19.40 -26.36
C CYS A 249 7.02 18.02 -26.25
N PRO A 250 7.89 17.61 -27.21
CA PRO A 250 8.65 16.36 -27.13
C PRO A 250 9.54 16.34 -25.88
N VAL A 251 9.60 15.21 -25.18
CA VAL A 251 10.38 15.08 -23.93
C VAL A 251 11.88 15.28 -24.16
N GLU A 252 12.39 14.95 -25.35
CA GLU A 252 13.77 15.22 -25.77
C GLU A 252 14.15 16.71 -25.69
N SER A 253 13.18 17.60 -25.93
CA SER A 253 13.38 19.05 -25.88
C SER A 253 13.28 19.65 -24.47
N LEU A 254 12.90 18.84 -23.48
CA LEU A 254 12.71 19.32 -22.12
C LEU A 254 14.05 19.43 -21.37
N PRO A 255 14.21 20.50 -20.57
CA PRO A 255 15.36 20.64 -19.70
C PRO A 255 15.38 19.53 -18.64
N ASP A 256 16.58 19.17 -18.18
CA ASP A 256 16.80 18.10 -17.20
C ASP A 256 16.08 18.34 -15.85
N ASP A 257 15.81 19.60 -15.50
CA ASP A 257 15.07 19.97 -14.29
C ASP A 257 13.55 19.77 -14.41
N SER A 258 13.05 19.36 -15.59
CA SER A 258 11.61 19.15 -15.81
C SER A 258 11.08 18.03 -14.92
N PRO A 259 9.93 18.22 -14.26
CA PRO A 259 9.32 17.17 -13.45
C PRO A 259 8.81 16.03 -14.34
N VAL A 260 8.89 14.82 -13.81
CA VAL A 260 8.34 13.60 -14.40
C VAL A 260 7.01 13.28 -13.74
N GLU A 261 5.97 13.09 -14.56
CA GLU A 261 4.65 12.71 -14.07
C GLU A 261 4.63 11.28 -13.56
N THR A 262 5.05 10.33 -14.41
CA THR A 262 5.15 8.92 -14.05
C THR A 262 6.45 8.33 -14.55
N LEU A 263 7.18 7.69 -13.65
CA LEU A 263 8.37 6.89 -13.90
C LEU A 263 8.03 5.42 -13.68
N TYR A 264 8.38 4.57 -14.65
CA TYR A 264 8.34 3.13 -14.53
C TYR A 264 9.70 2.54 -14.89
N VAL A 265 10.36 1.95 -13.90
CA VAL A 265 11.67 1.30 -14.05
C VAL A 265 11.50 -0.19 -13.88
N TYR A 266 12.05 -0.97 -14.80
CA TYR A 266 12.10 -2.42 -14.66
C TYR A 266 13.37 -2.99 -15.26
N ARG A 267 13.86 -4.09 -14.69
CA ARG A 267 15.00 -4.80 -15.27
C ARG A 267 14.56 -5.64 -16.46
N THR A 268 15.38 -5.71 -17.49
CA THR A 268 15.12 -6.53 -18.67
C THR A 268 16.40 -7.11 -19.24
N ILE A 269 16.28 -8.26 -19.91
CA ILE A 269 17.33 -8.84 -20.77
C ILE A 269 16.99 -8.72 -22.25
N ALA A 270 15.78 -8.26 -22.59
CA ALA A 270 15.30 -8.13 -23.96
C ALA A 270 15.66 -6.78 -24.59
N GLY A 271 16.15 -5.82 -23.79
CA GLY A 271 16.30 -4.42 -24.21
C GLY A 271 14.96 -3.67 -24.23
N PRO A 272 14.94 -2.46 -24.82
CA PRO A 272 13.73 -1.64 -24.98
C PRO A 272 12.64 -2.35 -25.76
N ARG A 273 11.37 -2.14 -25.37
CA ARG A 273 10.21 -2.66 -26.10
C ARG A 273 9.94 -1.88 -27.39
N SER A 274 9.31 -2.52 -28.36
CA SER A 274 9.05 -1.96 -29.70
C SER A 274 7.64 -1.39 -29.88
N ASP A 275 6.78 -1.50 -28.87
CA ASP A 275 5.36 -1.14 -28.88
C ASP A 275 5.06 0.09 -27.99
N THR A 276 6.04 0.99 -27.88
CA THR A 276 5.95 2.20 -27.06
C THR A 276 4.95 3.19 -27.67
N PRO A 277 3.86 3.55 -26.97
CA PRO A 277 2.92 4.56 -27.44
C PRO A 277 3.53 5.97 -27.30
N ASP A 278 2.98 6.94 -28.02
CA ASP A 278 3.55 8.29 -28.17
C ASP A 278 3.75 9.06 -26.84
N TYR A 279 2.96 8.75 -25.81
CA TYR A 279 3.05 9.39 -24.49
C TYR A 279 4.06 8.72 -23.53
N VAL A 280 4.73 7.65 -23.99
CA VAL A 280 5.78 6.96 -23.25
C VAL A 280 7.11 7.18 -23.95
N GLN A 281 8.13 7.55 -23.18
CA GLN A 281 9.50 7.62 -23.64
C GLN A 281 10.37 6.64 -22.85
N ILE A 282 11.18 5.87 -23.56
CA ILE A 282 12.27 5.09 -22.96
C ILE A 282 13.52 5.97 -23.02
N VAL A 283 14.07 6.32 -21.86
CA VAL A 283 15.30 7.12 -21.74
C VAL A 283 16.50 6.26 -21.37
#